data_AF-A0A191HTR6-F1
#
_entry.id   AF-A0A191HTR6-F1
#
_cell.length_a   1.000
_cell.length_b   1.000
_cell.length_c   1.000
_cell.angle_alpha   90.00
_cell.angle_beta   90.00
_cell.angle_gamma   90.00
#
_symmetry.space_group_name_H-M   'P 1'
#
loop_
_entity.id
_entity.type
_entity.pdbx_description
1 polymer ?
#
loop_
_entity_poly.entity_id
_entity_poly.type
_entity_poly.pdbx_seq_one_letter_code
_entity_poly.pdbx_strand_id
1 'polypeptide(L)'
;MLLVPKGGGVIASLYKMDHLHYEATTVYTNTAAAGCYERLWCTTQLTFALESHMDKIARTLNMDPLDFCLKNIAPNDEINKVTHIVPMSNHLDKCLVQGKKIFKWDDKMELVEAYRNRKDVSNLRRGVVLATFTYAYGTYPKCLEISGCRLVLNQDGSIKMMVGATEIGQGSPGYCI
;
A
#
# COMPACT_ATOMS: atom_id res chain seq x y z
N MET A 1 -2.29 19.03 -9.55
CA MET A 1 -0.84 18.71 -9.51
C MET A 1 -0.37 18.39 -8.08
N LEU A 2 -1.06 17.50 -7.35
CA LEU A 2 -0.72 17.09 -5.97
C LEU A 2 -0.50 15.56 -5.84
N LEU A 3 -0.75 14.82 -6.93
CA LEU A 3 -0.69 13.35 -6.96
C LEU A 3 0.75 12.84 -7.09
N VAL A 4 1.60 13.60 -7.79
CA VAL A 4 2.99 13.22 -8.08
C VAL A 4 3.86 13.13 -6.80
N PRO A 5 3.85 14.11 -5.88
CA PRO A 5 4.64 14.02 -4.66
C PRO A 5 4.14 12.93 -3.70
N LYS A 6 2.81 12.75 -3.61
CA LYS A 6 2.21 11.74 -2.73
C LYS A 6 2.53 10.31 -3.17
N GLY A 7 2.56 10.08 -4.48
CA GLY A 7 2.94 8.78 -5.04
C GLY A 7 4.41 8.39 -4.77
N GLY A 8 5.34 9.33 -4.96
CA GLY A 8 6.78 9.07 -4.75
C GLY A 8 7.12 8.64 -3.32
N GLY A 9 6.34 9.08 -2.33
CA GLY A 9 6.57 8.72 -0.93
C GLY A 9 6.39 7.24 -0.62
N VAL A 10 5.60 6.52 -1.41
CA VAL A 10 5.34 5.09 -1.17
C VAL A 10 6.52 4.23 -1.60
N ILE A 11 7.29 4.66 -2.61
CA ILE A 11 8.46 3.93 -3.11
C ILE A 11 9.52 3.77 -2.01
N ALA A 12 9.83 4.88 -1.33
CA ALA A 12 10.83 4.92 -0.26
C ALA A 12 10.31 4.43 1.10
N SER A 13 9.01 4.10 1.22
CA SER A 13 8.42 3.57 2.47
C SER A 13 8.38 2.05 2.50
N LEU A 14 8.44 1.37 1.34
CA LEU A 14 8.35 -0.08 1.23
C LEU A 14 9.72 -0.75 1.32
N TYR A 15 10.68 -0.28 0.51
CA TYR A 15 12.00 -0.87 0.39
C TYR A 15 13.09 0.13 0.73
N LYS A 16 14.14 -0.35 1.38
CA LYS A 16 15.35 0.43 1.61
C LYS A 16 16.08 0.65 0.29
N MET A 17 16.27 1.91 -0.10
CA MET A 17 16.99 2.30 -1.32
C MET A 17 18.02 3.39 -1.01
N ASP A 18 19.30 3.05 -1.17
CA ASP A 18 20.39 4.00 -0.98
C ASP A 18 20.40 5.07 -2.07
N HIS A 19 20.10 4.65 -3.31
CA HIS A 19 20.01 5.51 -4.48
C HIS A 19 18.62 5.43 -5.10
N LEU A 20 17.88 6.53 -5.04
CA LEU A 20 16.54 6.65 -5.62
C LEU A 20 16.46 7.93 -6.45
N HIS A 21 16.05 7.78 -7.71
CA HIS A 21 15.64 8.89 -8.56
C HIS A 21 14.20 8.66 -9.00
N TYR A 22 13.36 9.66 -8.79
CA TYR A 22 11.94 9.61 -9.13
C TYR A 22 11.55 10.87 -9.90
N GLU A 23 11.00 10.68 -11.09
CA GLU A 23 10.43 11.73 -11.93
C GLU A 23 9.01 11.31 -12.33
N ALA A 24 8.10 12.26 -12.35
CA ALA A 24 6.73 12.01 -12.80
C ALA A 24 6.15 13.22 -13.51
N THR A 25 5.56 12.94 -14.68
CA THR A 25 5.02 13.94 -15.59
C THR A 25 3.51 13.75 -15.68
N THR A 26 2.76 14.82 -15.45
CA THR A 26 1.31 14.80 -15.68
C THR A 26 1.04 15.21 -17.12
N VAL A 27 0.36 14.35 -17.88
CA VAL A 27 0.03 14.60 -19.29
C VAL A 27 -1.44 15.00 -19.40
N TYR A 28 -1.72 16.06 -20.14
CA TYR A 28 -3.07 16.43 -20.53
C TYR A 28 -3.48 15.68 -21.79
N THR A 29 -4.65 15.04 -21.75
CA THR A 29 -5.23 14.30 -22.87
C THR A 29 -6.66 14.74 -23.13
N ASN A 30 -7.17 14.56 -24.34
CA ASN A 30 -8.56 14.90 -24.71
C ASN A 30 -9.61 13.90 -24.18
N THR A 31 -9.29 13.16 -23.12
CA THR A 31 -10.18 12.23 -22.44
C THR A 31 -10.81 12.91 -21.22
N ALA A 32 -11.87 12.33 -20.67
CA ALA A 32 -12.46 12.82 -19.42
C ALA A 32 -11.38 12.98 -18.33
N ALA A 33 -11.46 14.08 -17.59
CA ALA A 33 -10.49 14.39 -16.55
C ALA A 33 -10.49 13.28 -15.48
N ALA A 34 -9.32 12.68 -15.26
CA ALA A 34 -9.16 11.67 -14.22
C ALA A 34 -9.25 12.33 -12.84
N GLY A 35 -10.19 11.85 -12.01
CA GLY A 35 -10.32 12.23 -10.62
C GLY A 35 -9.47 11.35 -9.69
N CYS A 36 -9.51 11.63 -8.39
CA CYS A 36 -9.01 10.68 -7.42
C CYS A 36 -9.95 9.47 -7.35
N TYR A 37 -9.38 8.27 -7.44
CA TYR A 37 -10.10 7.03 -7.20
C TYR A 37 -9.73 6.48 -5.81
N GLU A 38 -10.75 6.34 -4.97
CA GLU A 38 -10.66 5.85 -3.59
C GLU A 38 -9.68 6.62 -2.67
N ARG A 39 -9.43 6.06 -1.48
CA ARG A 39 -8.47 6.58 -0.49
C ARG A 39 -7.02 6.49 -0.95
N LEU A 40 -6.70 5.90 -2.09
CA LEU A 40 -5.35 5.45 -2.39
C LEU A 40 -4.53 6.44 -3.25
N TRP A 41 -5.13 7.51 -3.80
CA TRP A 41 -4.44 8.66 -4.41
C TRP A 41 -3.16 8.32 -5.19
N CYS A 42 -3.28 7.75 -6.39
CA CYS A 42 -2.16 7.34 -7.27
C CYS A 42 -1.15 6.32 -6.69
N THR A 43 -1.34 5.87 -5.45
CA THR A 43 -0.40 4.98 -4.76
C THR A 43 -0.44 3.58 -5.36
N THR A 44 -1.62 3.06 -5.71
CA THR A 44 -1.78 1.70 -6.25
C THR A 44 -1.04 1.50 -7.56
N GLN A 45 -1.06 2.50 -8.45
CA GLN A 45 -0.34 2.44 -9.72
C GLN A 45 1.17 2.30 -9.48
N LEU A 46 1.72 3.03 -8.51
CA LEU A 46 3.14 3.00 -8.18
C LEU A 46 3.53 1.74 -7.42
N THR A 47 2.71 1.30 -6.45
CA THR A 47 2.96 0.04 -5.75
C THR A 47 2.97 -1.13 -6.74
N PHE A 48 2.02 -1.17 -7.68
CA PHE A 48 2.01 -2.22 -8.71
C PHE A 48 3.29 -2.20 -9.56
N ALA A 49 3.73 -1.04 -10.02
CA ALA A 49 4.95 -0.90 -10.80
C ALA A 49 6.19 -1.34 -9.99
N LEU A 50 6.27 -0.94 -8.73
CA LEU A 50 7.37 -1.27 -7.83
C LEU A 50 7.42 -2.77 -7.50
N GLU A 51 6.31 -3.36 -7.05
CA GLU A 51 6.23 -4.78 -6.70
C GLU A 51 6.48 -5.68 -7.92
N SER A 52 5.97 -5.28 -9.09
CA SER A 52 6.26 -5.99 -10.35
C SER A 52 7.75 -5.95 -10.70
N HIS A 53 8.44 -4.85 -10.38
CA HIS A 53 9.87 -4.73 -10.62
C HIS A 53 10.67 -5.55 -9.61
N MET A 54 10.28 -5.53 -8.34
CA MET A 54 10.93 -6.31 -7.27
C MET A 54 10.76 -7.82 -7.48
N ASP A 55 9.58 -8.30 -7.87
CA ASP A 55 9.35 -9.71 -8.21
C ASP A 55 10.24 -10.16 -9.38
N LYS A 56 10.43 -9.32 -10.41
CA LYS A 56 11.36 -9.61 -11.50
C LYS A 56 12.80 -9.73 -11.01
N ILE A 57 13.26 -8.81 -10.16
CA ILE A 57 14.62 -8.84 -9.58
C ILE A 57 14.81 -10.12 -8.76
N ALA A 58 13.87 -10.45 -7.87
CA ALA A 58 13.94 -11.66 -7.05
C ALA A 58 14.05 -12.93 -7.91
N ARG A 59 13.23 -13.03 -8.98
CA ARG A 59 13.29 -14.15 -9.93
C ARG A 59 14.60 -14.20 -10.69
N THR A 60 15.15 -13.06 -11.13
CA THR A 60 16.45 -13.01 -11.82
C THR A 60 17.59 -13.45 -10.91
N LEU A 61 17.51 -13.14 -9.61
CA LEU A 61 18.47 -13.58 -8.59
C LEU A 61 18.22 -15.00 -8.09
N ASN A 62 17.18 -15.68 -8.61
CA ASN A 62 16.72 -16.99 -8.15
C ASN A 62 16.48 -17.05 -6.63
N MET A 63 15.99 -15.95 -6.06
CA MET A 63 15.58 -15.84 -4.66
C MET A 63 14.06 -15.92 -4.55
N ASP A 64 13.56 -16.45 -3.43
CA ASP A 64 12.14 -16.37 -3.09
C ASP A 64 11.73 -14.88 -2.97
N PRO A 65 10.70 -14.41 -3.69
CA PRO A 65 10.21 -13.04 -3.58
C PRO A 65 9.91 -12.62 -2.13
N LEU A 66 9.45 -13.54 -1.29
CA LEU A 66 9.16 -13.24 0.11
C LEU A 66 10.44 -12.97 0.92
N ASP A 67 11.46 -13.81 0.76
CA ASP A 67 12.74 -13.62 1.44
C ASP A 67 13.49 -12.39 0.91
N PHE A 68 13.40 -12.15 -0.41
CA PHE A 68 13.91 -10.92 -1.02
C PHE A 68 13.21 -9.69 -0.46
N CYS A 69 11.89 -9.75 -0.27
CA CYS A 69 11.13 -8.66 0.32
C CYS A 69 11.59 -8.41 1.75
N LEU A 70 11.59 -9.44 2.62
CA LEU A 70 12.00 -9.35 4.03
C LEU A 70 13.41 -8.77 4.21
N LYS A 71 14.34 -9.12 3.31
CA LYS A 71 15.71 -8.61 3.34
C LYS A 71 15.82 -7.12 3.04
N ASN A 72 14.92 -6.59 2.22
CA ASN A 72 15.00 -5.23 1.69
C ASN A 72 13.93 -4.28 2.26
N ILE A 73 13.17 -4.69 3.27
CA ILE A 73 12.14 -3.83 3.91
C ILE A 73 12.79 -2.56 4.45
N ALA A 74 12.11 -1.42 4.23
CA ALA A 74 12.52 -0.15 4.83
C ALA A 74 12.49 -0.24 6.37
N PRO A 75 13.63 -0.01 7.06
CA PRO A 75 13.69 -0.10 8.50
C PRO A 75 12.88 1.02 9.16
N ASN A 76 12.47 0.78 10.40
CA ASN A 76 11.96 1.84 11.27
C ASN A 76 13.04 2.90 11.48
N ASP A 77 12.62 4.14 11.66
CA ASP A 77 13.48 5.29 11.99
C ASP A 77 14.40 5.81 10.87
N GLU A 78 14.34 5.26 9.65
CA GLU A 78 15.04 5.81 8.48
C GLU A 78 14.20 6.90 7.80
N ILE A 79 14.77 8.09 7.61
CA ILE A 79 14.08 9.20 6.94
C ILE A 79 13.76 8.81 5.50
N ASN A 80 12.49 8.84 5.13
CA ASN A 80 12.07 8.70 3.75
C ASN A 80 12.65 9.86 2.93
N LYS A 81 13.54 9.57 1.98
CA LYS A 81 14.25 10.58 1.18
C LYS A 81 13.35 11.44 0.29
N VAL A 82 12.11 10.98 0.02
CA VAL A 82 11.14 11.68 -0.83
C VAL A 82 10.17 12.52 -0.02
N THR A 83 9.64 11.98 1.09
CA THR A 83 8.64 12.70 1.92
C THR A 83 9.26 13.44 3.10
N HIS A 84 10.51 13.13 3.44
CA HIS A 84 11.18 13.56 4.67
C HIS A 84 10.46 13.13 5.97
N ILE A 85 9.54 12.16 5.87
CA ILE A 85 8.81 11.59 7.00
C ILE A 85 9.59 10.38 7.53
N VAL A 86 9.69 10.28 8.86
CA VAL A 86 10.24 9.10 9.52
C VAL A 86 9.10 8.11 9.81
N PRO A 87 9.15 6.87 9.29
CA PRO A 87 8.21 5.84 9.67
C PRO A 87 8.50 5.41 11.12
N MET A 88 7.64 5.83 12.05
CA MET A 88 7.79 5.51 13.48
C MET A 88 7.34 4.08 13.82
N SER A 89 6.50 3.46 12.98
CA SER A 89 5.93 2.14 13.23
C SER A 89 5.62 1.39 11.94
N ASN A 90 6.65 0.83 11.31
CA ASN A 90 6.51 -0.15 10.24
C ASN A 90 6.71 -1.56 10.82
N HIS A 91 5.68 -2.39 10.69
CA HIS A 91 5.66 -3.79 11.14
C HIS A 91 5.37 -4.75 9.98
N LEU A 92 5.72 -4.34 8.76
CA LEU A 92 5.51 -5.13 7.56
C LEU A 92 6.22 -6.48 7.63
N ASP A 93 7.39 -6.54 8.26
CA ASP A 93 8.11 -7.77 8.58
C ASP A 93 7.24 -8.78 9.35
N LYS A 94 6.59 -8.34 10.44
CA LYS A 94 5.72 -9.19 11.26
C LYS A 94 4.50 -9.65 10.46
N CYS A 95 3.90 -8.75 9.68
CA CYS A 95 2.76 -9.06 8.81
C CYS A 95 3.13 -10.11 7.76
N LEU A 96 4.31 -10.02 7.16
CA LEU A 96 4.80 -10.97 6.16
C LEU A 96 5.10 -12.33 6.79
N VAL A 97 5.75 -12.38 7.95
CA VAL A 97 6.01 -13.64 8.66
C VAL A 97 4.69 -14.32 9.06
N GLN A 98 3.71 -13.56 9.54
CA GLN A 98 2.40 -14.11 9.88
C GLN A 98 1.64 -14.56 8.61
N GLY A 99 1.68 -13.76 7.55
CA GLY A 99 1.09 -14.07 6.25
C GLY A 99 1.67 -15.34 5.65
N LYS A 100 2.99 -15.52 5.71
CA LYS A 100 3.71 -16.73 5.27
C LYS A 100 3.12 -17.99 5.91
N LYS A 101 2.90 -17.94 7.23
CA LYS A 101 2.36 -19.06 8.03
C LYS A 101 0.90 -19.36 7.67
N ILE A 102 0.03 -18.34 7.67
CA ILE A 102 -1.42 -18.51 7.43
C ILE A 102 -1.68 -18.97 6.00
N PHE A 103 -0.95 -18.39 5.04
CA PHE A 103 -1.12 -18.70 3.62
C PHE A 103 -0.49 -20.05 3.22
N LYS A 104 0.37 -20.62 4.07
CA LYS A 104 1.20 -21.80 3.79
C LYS A 104 2.04 -21.59 2.52
N TRP A 105 2.85 -20.54 2.57
CA TRP A 105 3.64 -20.09 1.42
C TRP A 105 4.52 -21.20 0.84
N ASP A 106 5.29 -21.87 1.69
CA ASP A 106 6.27 -22.88 1.27
C ASP A 106 5.57 -24.06 0.56
N ASP A 107 4.49 -24.59 1.15
CA ASP A 107 3.65 -25.64 0.53
C ASP A 107 3.14 -25.22 -0.86
N LYS A 108 2.73 -23.95 -1.01
CA LYS A 108 2.19 -23.45 -2.28
C LYS A 108 3.28 -23.22 -3.33
N MET A 109 4.47 -22.83 -2.91
CA MET A 109 5.62 -22.69 -3.82
C MET A 109 6.05 -24.07 -4.33
N GLU A 110 6.10 -25.09 -3.47
CA GLU A 110 6.36 -26.47 -3.89
C GLU A 110 5.30 -26.97 -4.89
N LEU A 111 4.02 -26.67 -4.65
CA LEU A 111 2.96 -26.98 -5.61
C LEU A 111 3.18 -26.27 -6.96
N VAL A 112 3.57 -25.00 -6.97
CA VAL A 112 3.85 -24.28 -8.22
C VAL A 112 4.99 -24.94 -8.98
N GLU A 113 6.05 -25.37 -8.30
CA GLU A 113 7.18 -26.09 -8.93
C GLU A 113 6.76 -27.45 -9.48
N ALA A 114 5.98 -28.22 -8.72
CA ALA A 114 5.43 -29.49 -9.19
C ALA A 114 4.55 -29.30 -10.43
N TYR A 115 3.73 -28.25 -10.48
CA TYR A 115 2.91 -27.91 -11.66
C TYR A 115 3.75 -27.43 -12.86
N ARG A 116 4.89 -26.76 -12.63
CA ARG A 116 5.83 -26.39 -13.71
C ARG A 116 6.49 -27.60 -14.34
N ASN A 117 6.80 -28.61 -13.55
CA ASN A 117 7.53 -29.82 -14.00
C ASN A 117 6.61 -30.92 -14.55
N ARG A 118 5.29 -30.75 -14.44
CA ARG A 118 4.32 -31.69 -15.01
C ARG A 118 4.34 -31.66 -16.53
N LYS A 119 4.45 -32.86 -17.13
CA LYS A 119 4.46 -33.07 -18.59
C LYS A 119 3.08 -33.41 -19.16
N ASP A 120 2.12 -33.66 -18.28
CA ASP A 120 0.84 -34.31 -18.51
C ASP A 120 -0.35 -33.34 -18.65
N VAL A 121 -0.19 -32.06 -18.31
CA VAL A 121 -1.27 -31.06 -18.36
C VAL A 121 -0.92 -29.99 -19.40
N SER A 122 -1.46 -30.11 -20.61
CA SER A 122 -0.95 -29.36 -21.77
C SER A 122 -1.12 -27.83 -21.70
N ASN A 123 -1.96 -27.26 -20.82
CA ASN A 123 -2.21 -25.80 -20.81
C ASN A 123 -2.48 -25.15 -19.44
N LEU A 124 -2.43 -25.86 -18.31
CA LEU A 124 -2.75 -25.26 -17.01
C LEU A 124 -1.47 -24.81 -16.28
N ARG A 125 -1.36 -23.51 -15.98
CA ARG A 125 -0.28 -22.95 -15.15
C ARG A 125 -0.82 -22.38 -13.84
N ARG A 126 -0.03 -22.49 -12.78
CA ARG A 126 -0.29 -21.85 -11.48
C ARG A 126 0.86 -20.91 -11.13
N GLY A 127 0.52 -19.79 -10.51
CA GLY A 127 1.46 -18.80 -10.05
C GLY A 127 1.09 -18.37 -8.64
N VAL A 128 2.11 -18.15 -7.83
CA VAL A 128 2.01 -17.53 -6.50
C VAL A 128 2.87 -16.29 -6.55
N VAL A 129 2.34 -15.19 -6.02
CA VAL A 129 2.99 -13.89 -6.00
C VAL A 129 2.77 -13.26 -4.62
N LEU A 130 3.73 -12.44 -4.23
CA LEU A 130 3.63 -11.57 -3.07
C LEU A 130 3.48 -10.13 -3.58
N ALA A 131 2.63 -9.36 -2.91
CA ALA A 131 2.55 -7.92 -3.09
C ALA A 131 2.49 -7.27 -1.71
N THR A 132 3.36 -6.29 -1.47
CA THR A 132 3.38 -5.53 -0.23
C THR A 132 2.89 -4.10 -0.41
N PHE A 133 2.27 -3.55 0.64
CA PHE A 133 1.66 -2.24 0.58
C PHE A 133 1.74 -1.54 1.94
N THR A 134 2.29 -0.33 1.93
CA THR A 134 2.33 0.58 3.07
C THR A 134 1.66 1.88 2.67
N TYR A 135 0.74 2.36 3.50
CA TYR A 135 0.01 3.59 3.25
C TYR A 135 0.27 4.61 4.35
N ALA A 136 1.00 5.66 4.00
CA ALA A 136 1.13 6.83 4.87
C ALA A 136 -0.17 7.64 4.84
N TYR A 137 -0.79 7.81 6.01
CA TYR A 137 -1.96 8.66 6.17
C TYR A 137 -1.53 10.13 6.34
N GLY A 138 -2.33 11.05 5.79
CA GLY A 138 -2.02 12.47 5.82
C GLY A 138 -2.18 13.17 4.47
N THR A 139 -2.65 14.41 4.51
CA THR A 139 -2.82 15.26 3.33
C THR A 139 -1.54 16.07 3.03
N TYR A 140 -0.94 15.87 1.85
CA TYR A 140 0.22 16.65 1.41
C TYR A 140 -0.13 18.14 1.31
N PRO A 141 0.74 19.11 1.69
CA PRO A 141 2.16 18.97 2.07
C PRO A 141 2.46 18.88 3.58
N LYS A 142 1.51 19.19 4.46
CA LYS A 142 1.76 19.31 5.91
C LYS A 142 1.00 18.31 6.79
N CYS A 143 0.35 17.31 6.19
CA CYS A 143 -0.50 16.33 6.87
C CYS A 143 -1.50 16.98 7.85
N LEU A 144 -2.02 18.16 7.49
CA LEU A 144 -2.93 18.90 8.36
C LEU A 144 -4.36 18.40 8.13
N GLU A 145 -4.89 17.67 9.11
CA GLU A 145 -6.23 17.08 9.04
C GLU A 145 -7.08 17.64 10.19
N ILE A 146 -7.72 18.79 9.93
CA ILE A 146 -8.59 19.44 10.91
C ILE A 146 -9.96 18.78 10.86
N SER A 147 -10.39 18.20 11.99
CA SER A 147 -11.74 17.65 12.17
C SER A 147 -12.50 18.42 13.24
N GLY A 148 -13.83 18.50 13.11
CA GLY A 148 -14.70 19.09 14.12
C GLY A 148 -16.04 18.35 14.22
N CYS A 149 -16.63 18.40 15.41
CA CYS A 149 -17.98 17.91 15.67
C CYS A 149 -18.79 18.96 16.45
N ARG A 150 -20.11 18.88 16.34
CA ARG A 150 -21.05 19.69 17.13
C ARG A 150 -22.03 18.76 17.82
N LEU A 151 -22.12 18.87 19.14
CA LEU A 151 -23.05 18.14 19.98
C LEU A 151 -24.15 19.07 20.48
N VAL A 152 -25.39 18.60 20.46
CA VAL A 152 -26.56 19.30 20.99
C VAL A 152 -27.30 18.36 21.92
N LEU A 153 -27.39 18.74 23.21
CA LEU A 153 -28.21 18.05 24.20
C LEU A 153 -29.61 18.66 24.21
N ASN A 154 -30.61 17.82 23.96
CA ASN A 154 -32.01 18.22 23.99
C ASN A 154 -32.58 18.05 25.42
N GLN A 155 -33.68 18.75 25.71
CA GLN A 155 -34.31 18.73 27.04
C GLN A 155 -34.89 17.37 27.43
N ASP A 156 -35.19 16.51 26.45
CA ASP A 156 -35.63 15.13 26.65
C ASP A 156 -34.47 14.17 27.00
N GLY A 157 -33.25 14.69 27.11
CA GLY A 157 -32.03 13.92 27.38
C GLY A 157 -31.40 13.29 26.12
N SER A 158 -31.99 13.47 24.93
CA SER A 158 -31.40 12.98 23.68
C SER A 158 -30.22 13.84 23.23
N ILE A 159 -29.22 13.21 22.60
CA ILE A 159 -28.03 13.88 22.07
C ILE A 159 -28.05 13.83 20.54
N LYS A 160 -27.86 14.98 19.89
CA LYS A 160 -27.64 15.08 18.45
C LYS A 160 -26.18 15.43 18.17
N MET A 161 -25.53 14.63 17.33
CA MET A 161 -24.15 14.84 16.89
C MET A 161 -24.12 15.17 15.41
N MET A 162 -23.36 16.20 15.04
CA MET A 162 -23.07 16.58 13.66
C MET A 162 -21.56 16.56 13.46
N VAL A 163 -21.10 15.83 12.45
CA VAL A 163 -19.68 15.72 12.08
C VAL A 163 -19.56 16.11 10.61
N GLY A 164 -18.46 16.77 10.23
CA GLY A 164 -18.18 17.12 8.83
C GLY A 164 -17.80 15.92 7.93
N ALA A 165 -17.76 14.71 8.48
CA ALA A 165 -17.43 13.50 7.76
C ALA A 165 -18.67 12.99 7.00
N THR A 166 -18.59 12.99 5.67
CA THR A 166 -19.65 12.44 4.81
C THR A 166 -19.61 10.91 4.82
N GLU A 167 -20.76 10.29 5.10
CA GLU A 167 -20.92 8.85 5.00
C GLU A 167 -21.17 8.41 3.56
N ILE A 168 -20.33 7.51 3.04
CA ILE A 168 -20.39 6.96 1.69
C ILE A 168 -20.30 5.41 1.68
N GLY A 169 -20.45 4.76 2.84
CA GLY A 169 -20.38 3.29 3.02
C GLY A 169 -19.26 2.81 3.94
N GLN A 170 -18.41 3.71 4.45
CA GLN A 170 -17.28 3.39 5.34
C GLN A 170 -17.66 3.31 6.82
N GLY A 171 -18.87 3.71 7.21
CA GLY A 171 -19.36 3.66 8.60
C GLY A 171 -18.84 4.78 9.52
N SER A 172 -18.51 5.96 9.00
CA SER A 172 -17.99 7.08 9.79
C SER A 172 -18.90 7.53 10.94
N PRO A 173 -20.23 7.67 10.75
CA PRO A 173 -21.11 8.05 11.84
C PRO A 173 -21.12 7.01 12.95
N GLY A 174 -21.06 5.71 12.62
CA GLY A 174 -21.10 4.61 13.59
C GLY A 174 -19.83 4.43 14.41
N TYR A 175 -18.69 4.97 13.95
CA TYR A 175 -17.42 4.94 14.69
C TYR A 175 -17.24 6.17 15.60
N CYS A 176 -18.04 7.23 15.40
CA CYS A 176 -17.98 8.46 16.19
C CYS A 176 -18.89 8.42 17.43
N ILE A 177 -19.69 7.36 17.59
CA ILE A 177 -20.58 7.06 18.71
C ILE A 177 -20.01 5.86 19.47
#